data_AF-J0PYU1-F1
#
_entry.id   AF-J0PYU1-F1
#
_cell.length_a   1.000
_cell.length_b   1.000
_cell.length_c   1.000
_cell.angle_alpha   90.00
_cell.angle_beta   90.00
_cell.angle_gamma   90.00
#
_symmetry.space_group_name_H-M   'P 1'
#
loop_
_entity.id
_entity.type
_entity.pdbx_description
1 polymer ?
#
loop_
_entity_poly.entity_id
_entity_poly.type
_entity_poly.pdbx_seq_one_letter_code
_entity_poly.pdbx_strand_id
1 'polypeptide(L)'
;MIDAGNLLKELDDALDKVVAKKEPESFLKPIVSQIEDYQKSIRQIQAQFTDAPKFNETTTYPKFLSCGLLEIKGKNGANMEFLLPKVYPFPPKSLYIKHEKDGQFLREMLMRLLSSAPLVQLEVVLVDALSLGGIFNLARRLLDKDNDFIYQQRILTESKEIEEALKHLYEYLKVNLQEKLAGFRDFAHYNEEKEDRLPLKALF
;
A
#
# COMPACT_ATOMS: atom_id res chain seq x y z
N MET A 1 0.18 -10.99 14.13
CA MET A 1 -0.71 -10.49 13.07
C MET A 1 -1.35 -11.72 12.45
N ILE A 2 -2.67 -11.75 12.30
CA ILE A 2 -3.34 -12.91 11.70
C ILE A 2 -2.86 -13.04 10.26
N ASP A 3 -2.42 -14.23 9.86
CA ASP A 3 -1.97 -14.49 8.49
C ASP A 3 -3.20 -14.60 7.57
N ALA A 4 -3.32 -13.65 6.64
CA ALA A 4 -4.41 -13.63 5.66
C ALA A 4 -4.44 -14.92 4.82
N GLY A 5 -3.29 -15.56 4.58
CA GLY A 5 -3.22 -16.84 3.88
C GLY A 5 -3.87 -17.99 4.65
N ASN A 6 -3.73 -18.01 5.98
CA ASN A 6 -4.39 -19.00 6.82
C ASN A 6 -5.90 -18.76 6.89
N LEU A 7 -6.35 -17.51 7.02
CA LEU A 7 -7.78 -17.17 6.99
C LEU A 7 -8.44 -17.57 5.66
N LEU A 8 -7.76 -17.35 4.53
CA LEU A 8 -8.24 -17.77 3.22
C LEU A 8 -8.42 -19.28 3.14
N LYS A 9 -7.43 -20.03 3.61
CA LYS A 9 -7.49 -21.49 3.65
C LYS A 9 -8.63 -22.00 4.54
N GLU A 10 -8.77 -21.44 5.75
CA GLU A 10 -9.85 -21.80 6.67
C GLU A 10 -11.23 -21.45 6.10
N LEU A 11 -11.33 -20.34 5.35
CA LEU A 11 -12.54 -19.96 4.63
C LEU A 11 -12.87 -20.96 3.51
N ASP A 12 -11.89 -21.35 2.70
CA ASP A 12 -12.08 -22.35 1.64
C ASP A 12 -12.54 -23.70 2.23
N ASP A 13 -11.91 -24.14 3.34
CA ASP A 13 -12.27 -25.38 4.04
C ASP A 13 -13.70 -25.32 4.61
N ALA A 14 -14.12 -24.17 5.13
CA ALA A 14 -15.47 -23.96 5.64
C ALA A 14 -16.51 -23.90 4.50
N LEU A 15 -16.16 -23.28 3.38
CA LEU A 15 -17.00 -23.23 2.19
C LEU A 15 -17.19 -24.61 1.55
N ASP A 16 -16.16 -25.46 1.51
CA ASP A 16 -16.27 -26.83 1.01
C ASP A 16 -17.31 -27.64 1.81
N LYS A 17 -17.31 -27.50 3.14
CA LYS A 17 -18.30 -28.13 4.02
C LYS A 17 -19.73 -27.70 3.69
N VAL A 18 -19.97 -26.41 3.55
CA VAL A 18 -21.33 -25.90 3.30
C VAL A 18 -21.79 -26.16 1.87
N VAL A 19 -20.93 -25.96 0.88
CA VAL A 19 -21.31 -26.00 -0.55
C VAL A 19 -21.29 -27.43 -1.10
N ALA A 20 -20.20 -28.16 -0.89
CA ALA A 20 -20.00 -29.50 -1.43
C ALA A 20 -20.63 -30.57 -0.53
N LYS A 21 -20.43 -30.47 0.79
CA LYS A 21 -20.97 -31.46 1.76
C LYS A 21 -22.39 -31.14 2.25
N LYS A 22 -22.97 -30.00 1.83
CA LYS A 22 -24.33 -29.55 2.20
C LYS A 22 -24.54 -29.42 3.71
N GLU A 23 -23.48 -29.09 4.45
CA GLU A 23 -23.59 -28.80 5.88
C GLU A 23 -24.30 -27.44 6.12
N PRO A 24 -24.88 -27.21 7.30
CA PRO A 24 -25.54 -25.95 7.63
C PRO A 24 -24.60 -24.74 7.54
N GLU A 25 -25.12 -23.59 7.11
CA GLU A 25 -24.35 -22.33 7.01
C GLU A 25 -23.78 -21.85 8.37
N SER A 26 -24.29 -22.36 9.49
CA SER A 26 -23.74 -22.07 10.82
C SER A 26 -22.26 -22.44 10.95
N PHE A 27 -21.75 -23.36 10.14
CA PHE A 27 -20.33 -23.70 10.08
C PHE A 27 -19.43 -22.57 9.56
N LEU A 28 -20.00 -21.54 8.94
CA LEU A 28 -19.28 -20.33 8.52
C LEU A 28 -19.13 -19.31 9.65
N LYS A 29 -19.98 -19.35 10.69
CA LYS A 29 -19.98 -18.35 11.77
C LYS A 29 -18.60 -18.14 12.42
N PRO A 30 -17.82 -19.20 12.75
CA PRO A 30 -16.51 -19.03 13.35
C PRO A 30 -15.55 -18.25 12.45
N ILE A 31 -15.45 -18.62 11.17
CA ILE A 31 -14.53 -17.97 10.23
C ILE A 31 -14.97 -16.55 9.87
N VAL A 32 -16.29 -16.30 9.78
CA VAL A 32 -16.83 -14.94 9.58
C VAL A 32 -16.43 -14.03 10.75
N SER A 33 -16.59 -14.49 12.00
CA SER A 33 -16.19 -13.71 13.18
C SER A 33 -14.69 -13.40 13.18
N GLN A 34 -13.85 -14.38 12.80
CA GLN A 34 -12.40 -14.16 12.70
C GLN A 34 -12.04 -13.15 11.62
N ILE A 35 -12.71 -13.18 10.46
CA ILE A 35 -12.54 -12.20 9.39
C ILE A 35 -12.93 -10.80 9.87
N GLU A 36 -14.07 -10.66 10.56
CA GLU A 36 -14.52 -9.37 11.10
C GLU A 36 -13.55 -8.81 12.14
N ASP A 37 -13.06 -9.64 13.04
CA ASP A 37 -12.08 -9.22 14.05
C ASP A 37 -10.74 -8.86 13.41
N TYR A 38 -10.33 -9.59 12.38
CA TYR A 38 -9.18 -9.22 11.57
C TYR A 38 -9.37 -7.87 10.88
N GLN A 39 -10.53 -7.60 10.26
CA GLN A 39 -10.85 -6.28 9.69
C GLN A 39 -10.75 -5.16 10.73
N LYS A 40 -11.33 -5.35 11.92
CA LYS A 40 -11.26 -4.36 13.01
C LYS A 40 -9.81 -4.10 13.41
N SER A 41 -9.00 -5.16 13.55
CA SER A 41 -7.58 -5.04 13.90
C SER A 41 -6.78 -4.21 12.89
N ILE A 42 -7.04 -4.40 11.59
CA ILE A 42 -6.40 -3.62 10.54
C ILE A 42 -6.85 -2.15 10.60
N ARG A 43 -8.14 -1.89 10.80
CA ARG A 43 -8.70 -0.53 10.90
C ARG A 43 -8.18 0.26 12.10
N GLN A 44 -7.85 -0.42 13.20
CA GLN A 44 -7.24 0.22 14.37
C GLN A 44 -5.82 0.72 14.09
N ILE A 45 -5.07 0.01 13.24
CA ILE A 45 -3.69 0.37 12.89
C ILE A 45 -3.67 1.38 11.73
N GLN A 46 -4.47 1.15 10.71
CA GLN A 46 -4.65 2.06 9.57
C GLN A 46 -6.13 2.30 9.33
N ALA A 47 -6.58 3.49 9.69
CA ALA A 47 -7.95 3.91 9.48
C ALA A 47 -8.33 3.90 7.99
N GLN A 48 -9.62 3.68 7.74
CA GLN A 48 -10.18 3.92 6.42
C GLN A 48 -10.08 5.42 6.09
N PHE A 49 -9.97 5.73 4.80
CA PHE A 49 -10.12 7.11 4.35
C PHE A 49 -11.56 7.55 4.63
N THR A 50 -11.72 8.38 5.64
CA THR A 50 -12.93 9.17 5.88
C THR A 50 -12.84 10.49 5.10
N ASP A 51 -13.84 11.36 5.23
CA ASP A 51 -14.00 12.57 4.41
C ASP A 51 -12.80 13.54 4.40
N ALA A 52 -11.90 13.47 5.38
CA ALA A 52 -10.62 14.18 5.38
C ALA A 52 -9.43 13.21 5.49
N PRO A 53 -8.50 13.18 4.51
CA PRO A 53 -7.27 12.42 4.64
C PRO A 53 -6.39 13.03 5.73
N LYS A 54 -6.00 12.21 6.71
CA LYS A 54 -4.97 12.57 7.69
C LYS A 54 -3.63 12.05 7.19
N PHE A 55 -2.65 12.93 7.06
CA PHE A 55 -1.28 12.53 6.74
C PHE A 55 -0.55 12.06 7.99
N ASN A 56 0.39 11.14 7.80
CA ASN A 56 1.20 10.65 8.91
C ASN A 56 2.35 11.61 9.18
N GLU A 57 2.16 12.46 10.19
CA GLU A 57 3.17 13.40 10.70
C GLU A 57 4.11 12.77 11.75
N THR A 58 3.96 11.49 12.05
CA THR A 58 4.89 10.77 12.94
C THR A 58 6.21 10.44 12.22
N THR A 59 7.17 9.85 12.92
CA THR A 59 8.47 9.46 12.37
C THR A 59 8.58 7.98 12.01
N THR A 60 7.57 7.17 12.32
CA THR A 60 7.68 5.70 12.26
C THR A 60 6.96 5.13 11.05
N TYR A 61 7.67 4.28 10.31
CA TYR A 61 7.10 3.54 9.19
C TYR A 61 6.05 2.52 9.65
N PRO A 62 4.99 2.31 8.86
CA PRO A 62 4.02 1.28 9.18
C PRO A 62 4.61 -0.10 8.92
N LYS A 63 4.06 -1.15 9.55
CA LYS A 63 4.46 -2.54 9.29
C LYS A 63 3.86 -3.12 8.00
N PHE A 64 2.75 -2.55 7.55
CA PHE A 64 2.02 -2.95 6.36
C PHE A 64 1.28 -1.77 5.75
N LEU A 65 0.77 -1.91 4.53
CA LEU A 65 -0.22 -1.00 3.93
C LEU A 65 -1.53 -1.73 3.70
N SER A 66 -2.64 -1.13 4.12
CA SER A 66 -3.98 -1.59 3.78
C SER A 66 -4.43 -1.00 2.45
N CYS A 67 -4.55 -1.83 1.43
CA CYS A 67 -4.89 -1.44 0.07
C CYS A 67 -6.34 -1.80 -0.29
N GLY A 68 -7.24 -1.68 0.67
CA GLY A 68 -8.68 -1.95 0.50
C GLY A 68 -9.09 -3.35 0.97
N LEU A 69 -10.18 -3.84 0.38
CA LEU A 69 -10.76 -5.15 0.66
C LEU A 69 -10.65 -6.04 -0.58
N LEU A 70 -10.32 -7.30 -0.36
CA LEU A 70 -10.44 -8.37 -1.34
C LEU A 70 -11.86 -8.94 -1.21
N GLU A 71 -12.65 -8.76 -2.26
CA GLU A 71 -13.95 -9.42 -2.40
C GLU A 71 -13.73 -10.88 -2.81
N ILE A 72 -14.19 -11.79 -1.95
CA ILE A 72 -14.19 -13.23 -2.21
C ILE A 72 -15.63 -13.65 -2.46
N LYS A 73 -15.90 -14.02 -3.71
CA LYS A 73 -17.19 -14.54 -4.13
C LYS A 73 -17.16 -16.06 -4.13
N GLY A 74 -18.19 -16.68 -3.58
CA GLY A 74 -18.34 -18.13 -3.60
C GLY A 74 -18.30 -18.68 -5.03
N LYS A 75 -17.63 -19.82 -5.23
CA LYS A 75 -17.75 -20.61 -6.47
C LYS A 75 -19.03 -21.45 -6.43
N ASN A 76 -19.58 -21.76 -7.61
CA ASN A 76 -20.62 -22.78 -7.80
C ASN A 76 -21.95 -22.53 -7.05
N GLY A 77 -22.53 -21.32 -7.19
CA GLY A 77 -23.91 -21.06 -6.78
C GLY A 77 -24.14 -20.71 -5.30
N ALA A 78 -23.07 -20.62 -4.51
CA ALA A 78 -23.13 -19.99 -3.18
C ALA A 78 -23.14 -18.47 -3.36
N ASN A 79 -24.29 -17.83 -3.13
CA ASN A 79 -24.44 -16.38 -3.18
C ASN A 79 -23.89 -15.73 -1.89
N MET A 80 -22.61 -15.96 -1.62
CA MET A 80 -21.92 -15.52 -0.40
C MET A 80 -20.73 -14.66 -0.79
N GLU A 81 -20.62 -13.51 -0.13
CA GLU A 81 -19.54 -12.54 -0.32
C GLU A 81 -18.80 -12.34 1.00
N PHE A 82 -17.49 -12.56 0.98
CA PHE A 82 -16.60 -12.29 2.11
C PHE A 82 -15.64 -11.17 1.73
N LEU A 83 -15.36 -10.30 2.69
CA LEU A 83 -14.44 -9.17 2.51
C LEU A 83 -13.21 -9.40 3.37
N LEU A 84 -12.05 -9.62 2.77
CA LEU A 84 -10.80 -9.72 3.54
C LEU A 84 -9.96 -8.44 3.36
N PRO A 85 -9.35 -7.91 4.43
CA PRO A 85 -8.37 -6.83 4.29
C PRO A 85 -7.24 -7.22 3.34
N LYS A 86 -7.03 -6.41 2.30
CA LYS A 86 -5.92 -6.56 1.37
C LYS A 86 -4.72 -5.81 1.93
N VAL A 87 -3.83 -6.52 2.62
CA VAL A 87 -2.66 -5.92 3.27
C VAL A 87 -1.36 -6.39 2.62
N TYR A 88 -0.38 -5.49 2.56
CA TYR A 88 0.95 -5.76 2.03
C TYR A 88 2.01 -5.38 3.07
N PRO A 89 3.07 -6.18 3.29
CA PRO A 89 4.21 -5.75 4.08
C PRO A 89 4.77 -4.42 3.57
N PHE A 90 5.23 -3.58 4.48
CA PHE A 90 5.77 -2.27 4.13
C PHE A 90 7.31 -2.25 4.25
N PRO A 91 8.02 -1.61 3.30
CA PRO A 91 7.48 -1.11 2.03
C PRO A 91 7.07 -2.29 1.12
N PRO A 92 6.00 -2.14 0.31
CA PRO A 92 5.65 -3.17 -0.66
C PRO A 92 6.76 -3.28 -1.71
N LYS A 93 7.12 -4.50 -2.13
CA LYS A 93 8.20 -4.72 -3.10
C LYS A 93 7.97 -3.98 -4.42
N SER A 94 6.73 -4.01 -4.90
CA SER A 94 6.29 -3.40 -6.16
C SER A 94 4.78 -3.47 -6.25
N LEU A 95 4.13 -2.43 -6.74
CA LEU A 95 2.71 -2.41 -7.07
C LEU A 95 2.59 -2.19 -8.58
N TYR A 96 1.89 -3.10 -9.26
CA TYR A 96 1.70 -3.03 -10.71
C TYR A 96 0.22 -2.83 -11.03
N ILE A 97 -0.05 -1.90 -11.94
CA ILE A 97 -1.34 -1.78 -12.62
C ILE A 97 -1.27 -2.48 -13.97
N LYS A 98 -2.39 -3.07 -14.42
CA LYS A 98 -2.46 -3.71 -15.73
C LYS A 98 -2.97 -2.77 -16.82
N HIS A 99 -3.79 -1.77 -16.46
CA HIS A 99 -4.38 -0.85 -17.43
C HIS A 99 -4.29 0.61 -16.96
N GLU A 100 -4.02 1.53 -17.88
CA GLU A 100 -3.96 2.98 -17.62
C GLU A 100 -5.29 3.55 -17.06
N LYS A 101 -6.42 2.93 -17.43
CA LYS A 101 -7.74 3.24 -16.87
C LYS A 101 -7.83 3.00 -15.36
N ASP A 102 -6.87 2.28 -14.78
CA ASP A 102 -6.74 2.04 -13.36
C ASP A 102 -6.01 3.19 -12.64
N GLY A 103 -5.92 4.40 -13.22
CA GLY A 103 -5.35 5.58 -12.56
C GLY A 103 -5.98 5.89 -11.18
N GLN A 104 -7.20 5.41 -10.94
CA GLN A 104 -7.80 5.36 -9.60
C GLN A 104 -6.94 4.60 -8.59
N PHE A 105 -6.42 3.42 -8.94
CA PHE A 105 -5.55 2.63 -8.07
C PHE A 105 -4.28 3.40 -7.72
N LEU A 106 -3.62 4.06 -8.68
CA LEU A 106 -2.42 4.87 -8.41
C LEU A 106 -2.72 6.02 -7.43
N ARG A 107 -3.86 6.71 -7.61
CA ARG A 107 -4.33 7.76 -6.68
C ARG A 107 -4.58 7.19 -5.28
N GLU A 108 -5.26 6.06 -5.18
CA GLU A 108 -5.55 5.40 -3.90
C GLU A 108 -4.26 4.95 -3.19
N MET A 109 -3.30 4.41 -3.95
CA MET A 109 -2.01 4.00 -3.39
C MET A 109 -1.17 5.20 -2.95
N LEU A 110 -1.18 6.29 -3.72
CA LEU A 110 -0.54 7.54 -3.31
C LEU A 110 -1.14 8.05 -2.01
N MET A 111 -2.47 8.18 -1.94
CA MET A 111 -3.13 8.63 -0.71
C MET A 111 -2.81 7.70 0.46
N ARG A 112 -2.82 6.38 0.25
CA ARG A 112 -2.47 5.40 1.28
C ARG A 112 -1.04 5.53 1.76
N LEU A 113 -0.11 5.83 0.86
CA LEU A 113 1.27 6.08 1.21
C LEU A 113 1.38 7.35 2.07
N LEU A 114 0.79 8.46 1.64
CA LEU A 114 0.81 9.74 2.35
C LEU A 114 0.14 9.67 3.74
N SER A 115 -0.89 8.83 3.89
CA SER A 115 -1.57 8.64 5.18
C SER A 115 -0.82 7.72 6.15
N SER A 116 0.16 6.97 5.67
CA SER A 116 0.75 5.86 6.44
C SER A 116 2.24 6.01 6.63
N ALA A 117 2.97 6.55 5.66
CA ALA A 117 4.41 6.78 5.75
C ALA A 117 4.71 8.14 6.40
N PRO A 118 5.75 8.23 7.25
CA PRO A 118 6.18 9.49 7.84
C PRO A 118 6.62 10.48 6.75
N LEU A 119 5.90 11.60 6.58
CA LEU A 119 6.13 12.54 5.48
C LEU A 119 7.57 13.10 5.47
N VAL A 120 8.14 13.34 6.66
CA VAL A 120 9.52 13.82 6.82
C VAL A 120 10.59 12.84 6.35
N GLN A 121 10.22 11.57 6.08
CA GLN A 121 11.09 10.54 5.54
C GLN A 121 10.57 10.00 4.21
N LEU A 122 9.73 10.77 3.50
CA LEU A 122 9.13 10.35 2.25
C LEU A 122 9.57 11.30 1.12
N GLU A 123 9.98 10.73 0.00
CA GLU A 123 10.11 11.44 -1.27
C GLU A 123 9.27 10.68 -2.31
N VAL A 124 8.37 11.38 -3.00
CA VAL A 124 7.51 10.85 -4.04
C VAL A 124 7.86 11.49 -5.37
N VAL A 125 8.23 10.66 -6.34
CA VAL A 125 8.39 11.04 -7.74
C VAL A 125 7.10 10.65 -8.47
N LEU A 126 6.38 11.65 -9.00
CA LEU A 126 5.14 11.44 -9.76
C LEU A 126 5.42 11.57 -11.24
N VAL A 127 5.21 10.51 -12.03
CA VAL A 127 5.38 10.53 -13.49
C VAL A 127 4.04 10.31 -14.20
N ASP A 128 3.69 11.21 -15.13
CA ASP A 128 2.44 11.11 -15.87
C ASP A 128 2.53 11.79 -17.24
N ALA A 129 3.39 11.25 -18.10
CA ALA A 129 3.64 11.76 -19.44
C ALA A 129 2.44 11.60 -20.38
N LEU A 130 1.69 10.49 -20.28
CA LEU A 130 0.61 10.17 -21.23
C LEU A 130 -0.63 11.05 -21.00
N SER A 131 -1.02 11.27 -19.75
CA SER A 131 -2.20 12.08 -19.43
C SER A 131 -1.86 13.52 -19.02
N LEU A 132 -0.58 13.91 -19.13
CA LEU A 132 -0.06 15.24 -18.82
C LEU A 132 -0.40 15.69 -17.39
N GLY A 133 -0.17 14.80 -16.43
CA GLY A 133 -0.51 15.00 -15.02
C GLY A 133 -1.99 14.84 -14.66
N GLY A 134 -2.81 14.32 -15.58
CA GLY A 134 -4.23 14.04 -15.37
C GLY A 134 -4.48 12.96 -14.32
N ILE A 135 -3.67 11.90 -14.26
CA ILE A 135 -3.74 10.85 -13.24
C ILE A 135 -3.49 11.47 -11.86
N PHE A 136 -2.54 12.39 -11.71
CA PHE A 136 -2.23 12.98 -10.41
C PHE A 136 -2.84 14.37 -10.18
N ASN A 137 -3.95 14.70 -10.84
CA ASN A 137 -4.59 16.01 -10.67
C ASN A 137 -4.93 16.35 -9.19
N LEU A 138 -5.24 15.35 -8.37
CA LEU A 138 -5.42 15.53 -6.92
C LEU A 138 -4.13 15.99 -6.21
N ALA A 139 -2.99 15.43 -6.61
CA ALA A 139 -1.69 15.77 -6.05
C ALA A 139 -1.26 17.20 -6.40
N ARG A 140 -1.88 17.86 -7.40
CA ARG A 140 -1.62 19.29 -7.68
C ARG A 140 -1.89 20.19 -6.48
N ARG A 141 -2.85 19.82 -5.63
CA ARG A 141 -3.14 20.54 -4.37
C ARG A 141 -2.06 20.32 -3.30
N LEU A 142 -1.23 19.30 -3.49
CA LEU A 142 -0.12 18.94 -2.61
C LEU A 142 1.22 19.52 -3.11
N LEU A 143 1.29 20.10 -4.31
CA LEU A 143 2.50 20.76 -4.85
C LEU A 143 2.76 22.13 -4.22
N ASP A 144 2.50 22.24 -2.90
CA ASP A 144 2.77 23.43 -2.12
C ASP A 144 4.27 23.47 -1.75
N LYS A 145 4.80 24.68 -1.57
CA LYS A 145 6.19 24.89 -1.13
C LYS A 145 6.48 24.24 0.22
N ASP A 146 5.46 24.11 1.07
CA ASP A 146 5.57 23.53 2.40
C ASP A 146 5.52 21.99 2.38
N ASN A 147 5.25 21.39 1.20
CA ASN A 147 5.26 19.94 0.96
C ASN A 147 6.49 19.56 0.12
N ASP A 148 7.63 19.44 0.77
CA ASP A 148 8.91 19.07 0.14
C ASP A 148 9.02 17.57 -0.21
N PHE A 149 8.10 16.75 0.29
CA PHE A 149 8.06 15.31 0.01
C PHE A 149 7.70 14.96 -1.44
N ILE A 150 7.25 15.91 -2.27
CA ILE A 150 7.06 15.68 -3.71
C ILE A 150 8.29 16.19 -4.45
N TYR A 151 8.95 15.29 -5.19
CA TYR A 151 10.15 15.60 -5.94
C TYR A 151 9.94 16.80 -6.87
N GLN A 152 10.77 17.83 -6.69
CA GLN A 152 10.70 19.12 -7.40
C GLN A 152 9.33 19.82 -7.37
N GLN A 153 8.42 19.41 -6.46
CA GLN A 153 7.06 19.94 -6.34
C GLN A 153 6.30 19.91 -7.67
N ARG A 154 6.51 18.85 -8.47
CA ARG A 154 5.92 18.72 -9.81
C ARG A 154 5.47 17.29 -10.11
N ILE A 155 4.58 17.19 -11.09
CA ILE A 155 4.27 15.94 -11.78
C ILE A 155 5.08 15.97 -13.08
N LEU A 156 5.97 14.99 -13.25
CA LEU A 156 6.90 14.93 -14.38
C LEU A 156 6.17 14.43 -15.62
N THR A 157 6.20 15.22 -16.69
CA THR A 157 5.57 14.88 -17.97
C THR A 157 6.58 14.78 -19.10
N GLU A 158 7.75 15.43 -18.96
CA GLU A 158 8.78 15.49 -19.98
C GLU A 158 9.84 14.40 -19.81
N SER A 159 10.30 13.83 -20.92
CA SER A 159 11.26 12.72 -20.90
C SER A 159 12.57 13.04 -20.21
N LYS A 160 13.10 14.26 -20.39
CA LYS A 160 14.34 14.72 -19.74
C LYS A 160 14.20 14.81 -18.23
N GLU A 161 13.08 15.35 -17.75
CA GLU A 161 12.82 15.47 -16.31
C GLU A 161 12.70 14.08 -15.65
N ILE A 162 12.05 13.15 -16.35
CA ILE A 162 11.93 11.75 -15.90
C ILE A 162 13.31 11.09 -15.84
N GLU A 163 14.16 11.27 -16.87
CA GLU A 163 15.52 10.74 -16.88
C GLU A 163 16.35 11.28 -15.71
N GLU A 164 16.25 12.57 -15.42
CA GLU A 164 16.92 13.20 -14.28
C GLU A 164 16.42 12.66 -12.94
N ALA A 165 15.12 12.48 -12.77
CA ALA A 165 14.54 11.87 -11.58
C ALA A 165 15.01 10.42 -11.38
N LEU A 166 15.07 9.63 -12.46
CA LEU A 166 15.59 8.26 -12.40
C LEU A 166 17.07 8.22 -12.01
N LYS A 167 17.90 9.15 -12.50
CA LYS A 167 19.30 9.32 -12.09
C LYS A 167 19.42 9.66 -10.60
N HIS A 168 18.58 10.58 -10.10
CA HIS A 168 18.52 10.92 -8.67
C HIS A 168 18.17 9.71 -7.79
N LEU A 169 17.16 8.93 -8.19
CA LEU A 169 16.80 7.69 -7.49
C LEU A 169 17.94 6.66 -7.55
N TYR A 170 18.60 6.51 -8.69
CA TYR A 170 19.72 5.59 -8.87
C TYR A 170 20.90 5.94 -7.95
N GLU A 171 21.33 7.20 -7.90
CA GLU A 171 22.43 7.61 -7.02
C GLU A 171 22.08 7.43 -5.54
N TYR A 172 20.84 7.73 -5.14
CA TYR A 172 20.36 7.42 -3.80
C TYR A 172 20.47 5.93 -3.46
N LEU A 173 19.99 5.06 -4.35
CA LEU A 173 20.06 3.61 -4.14
C LEU A 173 21.51 3.13 -4.07
N LYS A 174 22.37 3.59 -4.98
CA LYS A 174 23.78 3.21 -5.06
C LYS A 174 24.54 3.54 -3.77
N VAL A 175 24.41 4.77 -3.27
CA VAL A 175 25.06 5.20 -2.02
C VAL A 175 24.56 4.36 -0.85
N ASN A 176 23.24 4.23 -0.69
CA ASN A 176 22.68 3.54 0.49
C ASN A 176 22.89 2.03 0.46
N LEU A 177 22.82 1.38 -0.71
CA LEU A 177 23.08 -0.04 -0.85
C LEU A 177 24.52 -0.40 -0.47
N GLN A 178 25.48 0.48 -0.81
CA GLN A 178 26.90 0.25 -0.56
C GLN A 178 27.31 0.63 0.86
N GLU A 179 26.84 1.77 1.37
CA GLU A 179 27.34 2.35 2.62
C GLU A 179 26.50 2.00 3.85
N LYS A 180 25.17 1.93 3.71
CA LYS A 180 24.25 1.85 4.85
C LYS A 180 23.59 0.48 5.01
N LEU A 181 23.17 -0.13 3.91
CA LEU A 181 22.46 -1.41 3.93
C LEU A 181 23.39 -2.62 4.01
N ALA A 182 24.72 -2.42 3.95
CA ALA A 182 25.69 -3.48 4.16
C ALA A 182 25.53 -4.08 5.58
N GLY A 183 25.18 -5.36 5.65
CA GLY A 183 24.91 -6.07 6.91
C GLY A 183 23.46 -6.02 7.38
N PHE A 184 22.55 -5.38 6.63
CA PHE A 184 21.11 -5.40 6.87
C PHE A 184 20.41 -6.29 5.84
N ARG A 185 19.29 -6.90 6.25
CA ARG A 185 18.48 -7.73 5.35
C ARG A 185 17.84 -6.92 4.24
N ASP A 186 17.32 -5.75 4.59
CA ASP A 186 16.58 -4.85 3.72
C ASP A 186 16.43 -3.46 4.36
N PHE A 187 15.75 -2.56 3.65
CA PHE A 187 15.43 -1.20 4.09
C PHE A 187 14.66 -1.15 5.42
N ALA A 188 13.68 -2.05 5.61
CA ALA A 188 12.85 -2.03 6.81
C ALA A 188 13.69 -2.43 8.03
N HIS A 189 14.50 -3.48 7.90
CA HIS A 189 15.44 -3.92 8.93
C HIS A 189 16.40 -2.81 9.36
N TYR A 190 16.97 -2.07 8.40
CA TYR A 190 17.85 -0.93 8.70
C TYR A 190 17.12 0.16 9.51
N ASN A 191 15.93 0.56 9.09
CA ASN A 191 15.17 1.64 9.73
C ASN A 191 14.57 1.27 11.10
N GLU A 192 14.46 -0.03 11.39
CA GLU A 192 14.11 -0.54 12.72
C GLU A 192 15.30 -0.48 13.70
N GLU A 193 16.53 -0.69 13.23
CA GLU A 193 17.72 -0.76 14.08
C GLU A 193 18.50 0.56 14.20
N LYS A 194 18.35 1.50 13.25
CA LYS A 194 19.15 2.73 13.19
C LYS A 194 18.32 3.99 13.43
N GLU A 195 18.93 4.94 14.15
CA GLU A 195 18.37 6.28 14.39
C GLU A 195 18.42 7.16 13.14
N ASP A 196 19.51 7.07 12.37
CA ASP A 196 19.65 7.73 11.06
C ASP A 196 18.85 6.97 10.00
N ARG A 197 17.53 7.12 10.03
CA ARG A 197 16.60 6.41 9.14
C ARG A 197 16.75 6.87 7.69
N LEU A 198 16.75 5.90 6.79
CA LEU A 198 16.69 6.11 5.35
C LEU A 198 15.30 6.59 4.93
N PRO A 199 15.20 7.65 4.11
CA PRO A 199 13.94 8.07 3.54
C PRO A 199 13.42 7.05 2.52
N LEU A 200 12.12 6.81 2.51
CA LEU A 200 11.47 6.03 1.48
C LEU A 200 11.34 6.89 0.21
N LYS A 201 11.92 6.42 -0.89
CA LYS A 201 11.73 7.02 -2.20
C LYS A 201 10.75 6.20 -3.02
N ALA A 202 9.59 6.76 -3.33
CA ALA A 202 8.55 6.09 -4.09
C ALA A 202 8.42 6.69 -5.49
N LEU A 203 8.48 5.83 -6.51
CA LEU A 203 8.22 6.19 -7.89
C LEU A 203 6.80 5.75 -8.26
N PHE A 204 5.99 6.69 -8.74
CA PHE A 204 4.62 6.48 -9.22
C PHE A 204 4.51 6.78 -10.70
#